data_AF-A0A1A8Q2A9-F1
#
_entry.id   AF-A0A1A8Q2A9-F1
#
_cell.length_a   1.000
_cell.length_b   1.000
_cell.length_c   1.000
_cell.angle_alpha   90.00
_cell.angle_beta   90.00
_cell.angle_gamma   90.00
#
_symmetry.space_group_name_H-M   'P 1'
#
loop_
_entity.id
_entity.type
_entity.pdbx_description
1 polymer ?
#
loop_
_entity_poly.entity_id
_entity_poly.type
_entity_poly.pdbx_seq_one_letter_code
_entity_poly.pdbx_strand_id
1 'polypeptide(L)'
;NYSKVRPLSGSCLLDLCHQAIRYGCQRENSCVFAHSIIELKTWKVQRHTGISSEKIVEASLKHYNKLEQNSKKEKGNRPSSGGGGGKPKGGGGKSLDMKMKFVCAQCWRGGLISEPDKALKYCNAKARHTWTKDRRVLLVKSPERSKWVQVRPLPHAKNPPLYYDMCAQILEKRRCNYTGNCTFAHSQEEREMWMYMKNNDLRDMQQVYDMWLALTAQSRPADGATFSQPSSEEKFIAMPTDCAESGLHCRLCGKNSNSARQWQQHISSEKHKDRVFSCEGEDEALTWSYRFPGTRFEICPKAEAGCPDGASCDYAHSRDELREWIERRNFLRQKLAKAREDMLIMPDEFDFGKFNFLLQD
;
A
#
# COMPACT_ATOMS: atom_id res chain seq x y z
N ASN A 1 -6.75 -4.12 22.42
CA ASN A 1 -8.14 -4.25 22.93
C ASN A 1 -8.17 -5.32 23.98
N TYR A 2 -8.41 -4.94 25.24
CA TYR A 2 -8.67 -5.91 26.29
C TYR A 2 -10.11 -6.42 26.12
N SER A 3 -10.27 -7.72 25.91
CA SER A 3 -11.58 -8.36 25.90
C SER A 3 -11.87 -8.82 27.32
N LYS A 4 -12.97 -8.34 27.90
CA LYS A 4 -13.46 -8.82 29.20
C LYS A 4 -13.77 -10.31 29.06
N VAL A 5 -13.17 -11.12 29.93
CA VAL A 5 -13.49 -12.54 30.07
C VAL A 5 -14.29 -12.69 31.35
N ARG A 6 -15.55 -13.10 31.26
CA ARG A 6 -16.39 -13.32 32.44
C ARG A 6 -16.09 -14.66 33.09
N PRO A 7 -16.37 -14.83 34.38
CA PRO A 7 -16.28 -16.13 35.03
C PRO A 7 -17.17 -17.17 34.36
N LEU A 8 -16.69 -18.41 34.27
CA LEU A 8 -17.48 -19.53 33.79
C LEU A 8 -18.50 -19.93 34.88
N SER A 9 -19.79 -19.72 34.61
CA SER A 9 -20.89 -20.25 35.42
C SER A 9 -21.38 -21.57 34.85
N GLY A 10 -22.00 -22.44 35.67
CA GLY A 10 -22.55 -23.73 35.22
C GLY A 10 -23.62 -23.63 34.12
N SER A 11 -24.25 -22.46 33.97
CA SER A 11 -25.25 -22.15 32.94
C SER A 11 -24.68 -21.61 31.63
N CYS A 12 -23.35 -21.43 31.53
CA CYS A 12 -22.70 -20.90 30.33
C CYS A 12 -22.58 -21.97 29.22
N LEU A 13 -22.98 -21.58 28.01
CA LEU A 13 -22.84 -22.37 26.79
C LEU A 13 -21.51 -22.04 26.10
N LEU A 14 -20.82 -23.09 25.62
CA LEU A 14 -19.52 -22.98 24.95
C LEU A 14 -19.66 -22.60 23.47
N ASP A 15 -20.43 -21.55 23.21
CA ASP A 15 -20.62 -20.96 21.88
C ASP A 15 -20.61 -19.44 21.93
N LEU A 16 -20.41 -18.82 20.75
CA LEU A 16 -20.33 -17.38 20.61
C LEU A 16 -21.71 -16.73 20.58
N CYS A 17 -21.84 -15.59 21.25
CA CYS A 17 -23.03 -14.75 21.19
C CYS A 17 -23.05 -13.99 19.87
N HIS A 18 -23.93 -14.38 18.95
CA HIS A 18 -24.05 -13.73 17.63
C HIS A 18 -24.41 -12.24 17.75
N GLN A 19 -25.23 -11.89 18.76
CA GLN A 19 -25.61 -10.49 19.02
C GLN A 19 -24.43 -9.67 19.56
N ALA A 20 -23.56 -10.25 20.39
CA ALA A 20 -22.37 -9.58 20.90
C ALA A 20 -21.38 -9.24 19.77
N ILE A 21 -21.29 -10.10 18.74
CA ILE A 21 -20.35 -9.94 17.63
C ILE A 21 -20.80 -8.87 16.63
N ARG A 22 -22.11 -8.74 16.39
CA ARG A 22 -22.63 -7.77 15.38
C ARG A 22 -23.12 -6.44 15.96
N TYR A 23 -23.76 -6.43 17.12
CA TYR A 23 -24.52 -5.26 17.60
C TYR A 23 -24.30 -4.91 19.08
N GLY A 24 -23.46 -5.67 19.79
CA GLY A 24 -23.34 -5.58 21.25
C GLY A 24 -24.48 -6.28 21.97
N CYS A 25 -24.16 -7.05 23.02
CA CYS A 25 -25.14 -7.84 23.75
C CYS A 25 -25.70 -7.06 24.94
N GLN A 26 -27.00 -6.78 24.90
CA GLN A 26 -27.75 -6.08 25.96
C GLN A 26 -27.81 -6.85 27.30
N ARG A 27 -27.51 -8.15 27.28
CA ARG A 27 -27.49 -9.00 28.49
C ARG A 27 -26.17 -8.92 29.24
N GLU A 28 -25.13 -8.30 28.68
CA GLU A 28 -23.81 -8.09 29.29
C GLU A 28 -23.31 -9.28 30.13
N ASN A 29 -23.35 -9.18 31.47
CA ASN A 29 -22.85 -10.20 32.37
C ASN A 29 -23.78 -11.42 32.52
N SER A 30 -25.06 -11.28 32.17
CA SER A 30 -26.08 -12.34 32.25
C SER A 30 -26.20 -13.21 30.98
N CYS A 31 -25.41 -12.93 29.95
CA CYS A 31 -25.46 -13.73 28.72
C CYS A 31 -24.82 -15.11 28.92
N VAL A 32 -25.52 -16.18 28.53
CA VAL A 32 -25.01 -17.56 28.62
C VAL A 32 -23.94 -17.88 27.57
N PHE A 33 -23.84 -17.08 26.50
CA PHE A 33 -22.89 -17.28 25.40
C PHE A 33 -21.66 -16.37 25.54
N ALA A 34 -20.54 -16.78 24.96
CA ALA A 34 -19.29 -16.02 24.99
C ALA A 34 -19.35 -14.80 24.05
N HIS A 35 -18.97 -13.63 24.54
CA HIS A 35 -18.93 -12.35 23.81
C HIS A 35 -17.64 -12.15 23.03
N SER A 36 -16.63 -12.98 23.25
CA SER A 36 -15.39 -12.95 22.47
C SER A 36 -14.81 -14.35 22.27
N ILE A 37 -13.98 -14.49 21.23
CA ILE A 37 -13.26 -15.74 20.94
C ILE A 37 -12.31 -16.08 22.10
N ILE A 38 -11.71 -15.07 22.73
CA ILE A 38 -10.82 -15.25 23.89
C ILE A 38 -11.62 -15.77 25.08
N GLU A 39 -12.78 -15.17 25.37
CA GLU A 39 -13.68 -15.63 26.43
C GLU A 39 -14.13 -17.09 26.22
N LEU A 40 -14.51 -17.45 24.99
CA LEU A 40 -14.88 -18.82 24.64
C LEU A 40 -13.74 -19.81 24.88
N LYS A 41 -12.53 -19.46 24.42
CA LYS A 41 -11.34 -20.32 24.59
C LYS A 41 -11.01 -20.50 26.07
N THR A 42 -11.07 -19.43 26.87
CA THR A 42 -10.84 -19.49 28.31
C THR A 42 -11.88 -20.39 28.99
N TRP A 43 -13.17 -20.24 28.66
CA TRP A 43 -14.24 -21.09 29.19
C TRP A 43 -14.07 -22.57 28.83
N LYS A 44 -13.64 -22.88 27.60
CA LYS A 44 -13.31 -24.25 27.18
C LYS A 44 -12.19 -24.83 28.03
N VAL A 45 -11.11 -24.08 28.23
CA VAL A 45 -10.00 -24.51 29.09
C VAL A 45 -10.49 -24.75 30.52
N GLN A 46 -11.23 -23.81 31.11
CA GLN A 46 -11.78 -23.95 32.47
C GLN A 46 -12.68 -25.18 32.62
N ARG A 47 -13.52 -25.48 31.62
CA ARG A 47 -14.41 -26.65 31.66
C ARG A 47 -13.67 -27.98 31.49
N HIS A 48 -12.65 -28.02 30.63
CA HIS A 48 -11.91 -29.26 30.35
C HIS A 48 -10.85 -29.59 31.40
N THR A 49 -10.26 -28.59 32.05
CA THR A 49 -9.16 -28.82 33.00
C THR A 49 -9.56 -28.55 34.46
N GLY A 50 -10.75 -28.00 34.70
CA GLY A 50 -11.21 -27.61 36.05
C GLY A 50 -10.41 -26.47 36.66
N ILE A 51 -9.57 -25.78 35.88
CA ILE A 51 -8.70 -24.72 36.37
C ILE A 51 -9.50 -23.46 36.68
N SER A 52 -9.28 -22.85 37.85
CA SER A 52 -9.95 -21.59 38.21
C SER A 52 -9.43 -20.42 37.38
N SER A 53 -10.23 -19.35 37.24
CA SER A 53 -9.80 -18.12 36.57
C SER A 53 -8.53 -17.53 37.18
N GLU A 54 -8.39 -17.61 38.49
CA GLU A 54 -7.22 -17.12 39.24
C GLU A 54 -5.94 -17.88 38.85
N LYS A 55 -6.03 -19.20 38.68
CA LYS A 55 -4.90 -20.03 38.28
C LYS A 55 -4.47 -19.78 36.83
N ILE A 56 -5.41 -19.43 35.94
CA ILE A 56 -5.09 -19.00 34.58
C ILE A 56 -4.34 -17.66 34.61
N VAL A 57 -4.77 -16.71 35.44
CA VAL A 57 -4.08 -15.42 35.60
C VAL A 57 -2.69 -15.61 36.19
N GLU A 58 -2.56 -16.47 37.21
CA GLU A 58 -1.28 -16.80 37.84
C GLU A 58 -0.30 -17.45 36.84
N ALA A 59 -0.77 -18.41 36.04
CA ALA A 59 0.03 -19.04 34.99
C ALA A 59 0.45 -18.02 33.91
N SER A 60 -0.46 -17.13 33.52
CA SER A 60 -0.20 -16.08 32.54
C SER A 60 0.86 -15.09 33.05
N LEU A 61 0.77 -14.70 34.33
CA LEU A 61 1.72 -13.80 34.98
C LEU A 61 3.10 -14.46 35.13
N LYS A 62 3.15 -15.74 35.52
CA LYS A 62 4.41 -16.51 35.58
C LYS A 62 5.08 -16.63 34.21
N HIS A 63 4.30 -16.90 33.16
CA HIS A 63 4.80 -16.95 31.79
C HIS A 63 5.36 -15.59 31.35
N TYR A 64 4.63 -14.51 31.63
CA TYR A 64 5.07 -13.15 31.35
C TYR A 64 6.39 -12.81 32.07
N ASN A 65 6.46 -13.05 33.39
CA ASN A 65 7.65 -12.80 34.19
C ASN A 65 8.86 -13.64 33.73
N LYS A 66 8.63 -14.88 33.29
CA LYS A 66 9.68 -15.75 32.73
C LYS A 66 10.20 -15.24 31.39
N LEU A 67 9.33 -14.71 30.51
CA LEU A 67 9.75 -14.06 29.27
C LEU A 67 10.59 -12.80 29.54
N GLU A 68 10.21 -12.01 30.55
CA GLU A 68 11.00 -10.84 30.97
C GLU A 68 12.36 -11.22 31.56
N GLN A 69 12.42 -12.28 32.37
CA GLN A 69 13.68 -12.80 32.92
C GLN A 69 14.59 -13.40 31.85
N ASN A 70 14.04 -14.12 30.87
CA ASN A 70 14.79 -14.67 29.74
C ASN A 70 15.34 -13.56 28.84
N SER A 71 14.54 -12.51 28.58
CA SER A 71 14.98 -11.32 27.84
C SER A 71 16.10 -10.55 28.55
N LYS A 72 16.17 -10.64 29.89
CA LYS A 72 17.26 -10.05 30.70
C LYS A 72 18.51 -10.95 30.74
N LYS A 73 18.35 -12.29 30.76
CA LYS A 73 19.46 -13.26 30.72
C LYS A 73 20.16 -13.34 29.36
N GLU A 74 19.44 -13.21 28.25
CA GLU A 74 20.05 -13.15 26.91
C GLU A 74 20.92 -11.89 26.70
N LYS A 75 20.70 -10.83 27.47
CA LYS A 75 21.60 -9.66 27.52
C LYS A 75 22.83 -9.87 28.42
N GLY A 76 22.82 -10.87 29.30
CA GLY A 76 23.89 -11.13 30.29
C GLY A 76 24.90 -12.20 29.90
N ASN A 77 24.59 -13.06 28.92
CA ASN A 77 25.45 -14.17 28.51
C ASN A 77 26.02 -13.97 27.09
N ARG A 78 26.86 -12.94 26.90
CA ARG A 78 27.87 -12.93 25.83
C ARG A 78 29.25 -12.96 26.50
N PRO A 79 30.08 -13.99 26.29
CA PRO A 79 31.44 -13.97 26.78
C PRO A 79 32.27 -13.05 25.87
N SER A 80 32.61 -11.85 26.36
CA SER A 80 33.67 -11.04 25.78
C SER A 80 34.86 -11.07 26.71
N SER A 81 35.88 -11.80 26.27
CA SER A 81 37.25 -11.67 26.73
C SER A 81 37.74 -10.24 26.48
N GLY A 82 38.48 -9.69 27.45
CA GLY A 82 39.47 -8.65 27.21
C GLY A 82 39.04 -7.19 27.35
N GLY A 83 39.14 -6.67 28.57
CA GLY A 83 39.95 -5.48 28.84
C GLY A 83 39.34 -4.08 28.65
N GLY A 84 39.48 -3.25 29.69
CA GLY A 84 39.50 -1.79 29.57
C GLY A 84 38.33 -1.07 30.23
N GLY A 85 38.56 -0.56 31.45
CA GLY A 85 37.57 0.10 32.28
C GLY A 85 37.03 1.43 31.73
N GLY A 86 35.74 1.64 31.97
CA GLY A 86 35.03 2.91 31.86
C GLY A 86 33.64 2.78 32.48
N LYS A 87 33.34 3.55 33.53
CA LYS A 87 32.05 3.57 34.25
C LYS A 87 30.85 3.89 33.32
N PRO A 88 29.63 3.45 33.67
CA PRO A 88 28.54 3.27 32.72
C PRO A 88 27.77 4.57 32.45
N LYS A 89 27.63 4.93 31.17
CA LYS A 89 26.64 5.92 30.70
C LYS A 89 25.45 5.15 30.09
N GLY A 90 24.25 5.54 30.50
CA GLY A 90 23.03 4.75 30.36
C GLY A 90 22.56 4.48 28.92
N GLY A 91 21.77 3.40 28.81
CA GLY A 91 20.55 3.39 27.99
C GLY A 91 20.71 3.42 26.47
N GLY A 92 21.60 2.63 25.88
CA GLY A 92 21.64 2.43 24.43
C GLY A 92 20.44 1.59 23.95
N GLY A 93 19.39 2.25 23.47
CA GLY A 93 18.34 1.64 22.67
C GLY A 93 18.96 0.99 21.42
N LYS A 94 18.48 -0.20 21.05
CA LYS A 94 18.93 -0.88 19.82
C LYS A 94 18.75 0.07 18.63
N SER A 95 19.83 0.44 17.96
CA SER A 95 19.79 1.26 16.75
C SER A 95 19.01 0.52 15.66
N LEU A 96 18.13 1.22 14.96
CA LEU A 96 17.47 0.69 13.76
C LEU A 96 18.46 0.79 12.60
N ASP A 97 19.10 -0.33 12.25
CA ASP A 97 19.91 -0.41 11.03
C ASP A 97 19.00 -0.59 9.80
N MET A 98 18.23 0.44 9.49
CA MET A 98 17.33 0.49 8.33
C MET A 98 17.51 1.81 7.61
N LYS A 99 17.46 1.79 6.28
CA LYS A 99 17.41 3.02 5.47
C LYS A 99 15.97 3.53 5.44
N MET A 100 15.77 4.82 5.66
CA MET A 100 14.46 5.46 5.67
C MET A 100 14.36 6.56 4.63
N LYS A 101 13.17 6.77 4.04
CA LYS A 101 12.88 7.95 3.23
C LYS A 101 11.40 8.25 3.11
N PHE A 102 11.06 9.53 2.96
CA PHE A 102 9.69 9.95 2.65
C PHE A 102 9.45 10.02 1.14
N VAL A 103 8.30 9.54 0.71
CA VAL A 103 7.86 9.61 -0.69
C VAL A 103 6.42 10.09 -0.81
N CYS A 104 6.03 10.55 -2.00
CA CYS A 104 4.66 10.94 -2.30
C CYS A 104 3.72 9.73 -2.26
N ALA A 105 2.64 9.83 -1.48
CA ALA A 105 1.62 8.80 -1.34
C ALA A 105 0.90 8.49 -2.67
N GLN A 106 0.68 9.51 -3.51
CA GLN A 106 0.02 9.34 -4.81
C GLN A 106 0.93 8.62 -5.81
N CYS A 107 2.20 9.04 -5.90
CA CYS A 107 3.18 8.33 -6.72
C CYS A 107 3.36 6.88 -6.26
N TRP A 108 3.40 6.64 -4.95
CA TRP A 108 3.58 5.30 -4.39
C TRP A 108 2.42 4.36 -4.74
N ARG A 109 1.17 4.85 -4.74
CA ARG A 109 0.02 4.06 -5.25
C ARG A 109 0.18 3.70 -6.73
N GLY A 110 0.75 4.60 -7.51
CA GLY A 110 1.13 4.37 -8.91
C GLY A 110 2.42 3.56 -9.10
N GLY A 111 3.02 3.02 -8.03
CA GLY A 111 4.25 2.22 -8.08
C GLY A 111 5.55 3.02 -8.26
N LEU A 112 5.48 4.36 -8.18
CA LEU A 112 6.62 5.25 -8.33
C LEU A 112 7.11 5.75 -6.97
N ILE A 113 8.42 5.66 -6.77
CA ILE A 113 9.10 6.23 -5.60
C ILE A 113 9.50 7.66 -5.98
N SER A 114 8.72 8.65 -5.55
CA SER A 114 8.99 10.06 -5.80
C SER A 114 9.27 10.80 -4.50
N GLU A 115 10.48 11.35 -4.40
CA GLU A 115 10.97 12.16 -3.29
C GLU A 115 10.54 13.63 -3.44
N PRO A 116 10.59 14.43 -2.37
CA PRO A 116 10.21 15.84 -2.46
C PRO A 116 11.23 16.66 -3.26
N ASP A 117 10.76 17.78 -3.79
CA ASP A 117 11.62 18.82 -4.32
C ASP A 117 12.44 19.51 -3.21
N LYS A 118 13.49 20.23 -3.59
CA LYS A 118 14.34 20.97 -2.65
C LYS A 118 13.57 21.97 -1.78
N ALA A 119 12.42 22.45 -2.28
CA ALA A 119 11.55 23.40 -1.58
C ALA A 119 10.53 22.72 -0.66
N LEU A 120 10.46 21.38 -0.65
CA LEU A 120 9.45 20.57 0.05
C LEU A 120 7.99 21.00 -0.27
N LYS A 121 7.75 21.58 -1.45
CA LYS A 121 6.42 22.04 -1.88
C LYS A 121 5.73 21.02 -2.79
N TYR A 122 6.51 20.32 -3.61
CA TYR A 122 6.00 19.35 -4.57
C TYR A 122 6.87 18.09 -4.60
N CYS A 123 6.34 16.97 -5.10
CA CYS A 123 7.16 15.80 -5.40
C CYS A 123 7.91 15.95 -6.74
N ASN A 124 9.01 15.22 -6.91
CA ASN A 124 9.84 15.20 -8.14
C ASN A 124 9.26 14.36 -9.29
N ALA A 125 8.02 13.90 -9.20
CA ALA A 125 7.37 13.19 -10.29
C ALA A 125 7.04 14.13 -11.45
N LYS A 126 6.91 13.57 -12.66
CA LYS A 126 6.52 14.32 -13.87
C LYS A 126 5.21 15.07 -13.66
N ALA A 127 4.21 14.43 -13.06
CA ALA A 127 3.04 15.09 -12.49
C ALA A 127 3.36 15.51 -11.06
N ARG A 128 3.61 16.81 -10.86
CA ARG A 128 3.98 17.37 -9.55
C ARG A 128 2.77 17.37 -8.62
N HIS A 129 2.81 16.53 -7.60
CA HIS A 129 1.83 16.53 -6.51
C HIS A 129 2.26 17.46 -5.39
N THR A 130 1.29 18.06 -4.71
CA THR A 130 1.53 18.88 -3.52
C THR A 130 2.11 18.04 -2.39
N TRP A 131 3.16 18.56 -1.75
CA TRP A 131 3.86 17.88 -0.68
C TRP A 131 3.32 18.32 0.68
N THR A 132 2.44 17.50 1.25
CA THR A 132 1.80 17.75 2.55
C THR A 132 1.99 16.56 3.50
N LYS A 133 1.72 16.77 4.80
CA LYS A 133 1.91 15.75 5.84
C LYS A 133 1.04 14.51 5.64
N ASP A 134 -0.15 14.68 5.09
CA ASP A 134 -1.12 13.63 4.76
C ASP A 134 -0.83 12.92 3.43
N ARG A 135 -0.04 13.56 2.54
CA ARG A 135 0.30 13.04 1.20
C ARG A 135 1.70 12.44 1.10
N ARG A 136 2.38 12.24 2.23
CA ARG A 136 3.69 11.58 2.31
C ARG A 136 3.57 10.24 3.03
N VAL A 137 4.36 9.26 2.59
CA VAL A 137 4.48 7.96 3.24
C VAL A 137 5.95 7.67 3.56
N LEU A 138 6.20 7.04 4.70
CA LEU A 138 7.53 6.62 5.11
C LEU A 138 7.82 5.24 4.53
N LEU A 139 8.90 5.13 3.76
CA LEU A 139 9.43 3.86 3.29
C LEU A 139 10.68 3.50 4.09
N VAL A 140 10.79 2.22 4.44
CA VAL A 140 11.97 1.65 5.08
C VAL A 140 12.53 0.52 4.24
N LYS A 141 13.84 0.33 4.31
CA LYS A 141 14.56 -0.75 3.66
C LYS A 141 15.54 -1.35 4.66
N SER A 142 15.29 -2.59 5.04
CA SER A 142 16.23 -3.40 5.83
C SER A 142 17.42 -3.85 4.98
N PRO A 143 18.62 -4.01 5.56
CA PRO A 143 19.77 -4.61 4.86
C PRO A 143 19.48 -6.05 4.41
N GLU A 144 18.73 -6.82 5.20
CA GLU A 144 18.45 -8.23 4.93
C GLU A 144 17.58 -8.47 3.70
N ARG A 145 16.48 -7.71 3.54
CA ARG A 145 15.54 -7.90 2.41
C ARG A 145 15.77 -6.99 1.22
N SER A 146 16.55 -5.93 1.39
CA SER A 146 16.86 -4.92 0.38
C SER A 146 15.67 -4.33 -0.40
N LYS A 147 14.44 -4.45 0.13
CA LYS A 147 13.20 -4.00 -0.50
C LYS A 147 12.58 -2.83 0.27
N TRP A 148 12.10 -1.82 -0.46
CA TRP A 148 11.34 -0.72 0.13
C TRP A 148 9.95 -1.19 0.53
N VAL A 149 9.62 -1.02 1.81
CA VAL A 149 8.32 -1.33 2.37
C VAL A 149 7.74 -0.09 3.05
N GLN A 150 6.43 0.10 2.88
CA GLN A 150 5.72 1.20 3.51
C GLN A 150 5.50 0.91 5.00
N VAL A 151 5.83 1.87 5.84
CA VAL A 151 5.46 1.86 7.27
C VAL A 151 4.23 2.74 7.45
N ARG A 152 3.16 2.18 8.02
CA ARG A 152 1.96 2.95 8.37
C ARG A 152 2.12 3.62 9.74
N PRO A 153 1.39 4.72 10.01
CA PRO A 153 1.30 5.30 11.35
C PRO A 153 0.98 4.25 12.41
N LEU A 154 1.48 4.47 13.63
CA LEU A 154 1.11 3.66 14.79
C LEU A 154 -0.43 3.61 14.90
N PRO A 155 -1.04 2.42 14.98
CA PRO A 155 -2.48 2.31 15.14
C PRO A 155 -2.95 3.09 16.37
N HIS A 156 -3.94 3.96 16.19
CA HIS A 156 -4.47 4.76 17.30
C HIS A 156 -5.17 3.83 18.30
N ALA A 157 -4.48 3.51 19.40
CA ALA A 157 -4.99 2.67 20.46
C ALA A 157 -4.89 3.42 21.78
N LYS A 158 -6.01 3.50 22.52
CA LYS A 158 -6.05 4.11 23.86
C LYS A 158 -5.00 3.49 24.81
N ASN A 159 -4.65 2.23 24.58
CA ASN A 159 -3.52 1.54 25.22
C ASN A 159 -2.70 0.79 24.16
N PRO A 160 -1.46 1.23 23.84
CA PRO A 160 -0.61 0.53 22.86
C PRO A 160 -0.20 -0.85 23.41
N PRO A 161 -0.28 -1.92 22.60
CA PRO A 161 0.05 -3.28 23.03
C PRO A 161 1.54 -3.40 23.41
N LEU A 162 1.88 -4.37 24.27
CA LEU A 162 3.27 -4.60 24.71
C LEU A 162 4.21 -4.91 23.53
N TYR A 163 3.71 -5.65 22.54
CA TYR A 163 4.40 -5.97 21.30
C TYR A 163 3.42 -5.93 20.12
N TYR A 164 3.94 -5.72 18.91
CA TYR A 164 3.16 -5.77 17.66
C TYR A 164 3.38 -7.10 16.94
N ASP A 165 2.27 -7.77 16.58
CA ASP A 165 2.30 -9.03 15.84
C ASP A 165 2.11 -8.84 14.33
N MET A 166 2.62 -9.80 13.55
CA MET A 166 2.36 -9.88 12.11
C MET A 166 0.89 -10.13 11.85
N CYS A 167 0.36 -9.52 10.79
CA CYS A 167 -0.97 -9.79 10.30
C CYS A 167 -1.06 -11.21 9.73
N ALA A 168 -1.93 -12.04 10.31
CA ALA A 168 -2.16 -13.42 9.86
C ALA A 168 -2.59 -13.48 8.38
N GLN A 169 -3.42 -12.54 7.91
CA GLN A 169 -3.85 -12.51 6.50
C GLN A 169 -2.70 -12.25 5.53
N ILE A 170 -1.68 -11.49 5.94
CA ILE A 170 -0.51 -11.28 5.10
C ILE A 170 0.39 -12.51 5.10
N LEU A 171 0.51 -13.21 6.24
CA LEU A 171 1.24 -14.47 6.32
C LEU A 171 0.60 -15.55 5.45
N GLU A 172 -0.74 -15.66 5.45
CA GLU A 172 -1.47 -16.71 4.73
C GLU A 172 -1.77 -16.36 3.27
N LYS A 173 -2.27 -15.13 3.02
CA LYS A 173 -2.87 -14.73 1.72
C LYS A 173 -2.08 -13.66 0.97
N ARG A 174 -0.95 -13.21 1.53
CA ARG A 174 -0.12 -12.09 1.01
C ARG A 174 -0.86 -10.76 0.79
N ARG A 175 -2.12 -10.66 1.21
CA ARG A 175 -2.96 -9.47 1.12
C ARG A 175 -3.77 -9.35 2.41
N CYS A 176 -3.82 -8.15 2.96
CA CYS A 176 -4.68 -7.81 4.09
C CYS A 176 -5.95 -7.18 3.55
N ASN A 177 -7.11 -7.71 3.95
CA ASN A 177 -8.41 -7.16 3.54
C ASN A 177 -8.84 -5.97 4.42
N TYR A 178 -8.10 -5.70 5.51
CA TYR A 178 -8.31 -4.54 6.38
C TYR A 178 -7.49 -3.34 5.86
N THR A 179 -8.00 -2.70 4.81
CA THR A 179 -7.37 -1.50 4.22
C THR A 179 -7.38 -0.35 5.21
N GLY A 180 -6.21 0.04 5.72
CA GLY A 180 -6.05 1.21 6.60
C GLY A 180 -6.35 0.97 8.09
N ASN A 181 -7.16 -0.03 8.44
CA ASN A 181 -7.59 -0.26 9.84
C ASN A 181 -6.92 -1.47 10.52
N CYS A 182 -5.97 -2.12 9.85
CA CYS A 182 -5.27 -3.26 10.43
C CYS A 182 -4.35 -2.81 11.58
N THR A 183 -4.56 -3.33 12.79
CA THR A 183 -3.70 -3.06 13.95
C THR A 183 -2.47 -3.96 14.01
N PHE A 184 -2.31 -4.89 13.06
CA PHE A 184 -1.19 -5.82 12.95
C PHE A 184 -0.20 -5.35 11.88
N ALA A 185 1.06 -5.70 12.05
CA ALA A 185 2.12 -5.33 11.13
C ALA A 185 2.04 -6.12 9.83
N HIS A 186 2.21 -5.44 8.71
CA HIS A 186 2.17 -5.96 7.35
C HIS A 186 3.55 -6.41 6.87
N SER A 187 4.62 -5.99 7.55
CA SER A 187 5.98 -6.43 7.28
C SER A 187 6.78 -6.51 8.58
N GLN A 188 7.90 -7.23 8.54
CA GLN A 188 8.80 -7.33 9.70
C GLN A 188 9.41 -5.97 10.04
N GLU A 189 9.74 -5.20 9.01
CA GLU A 189 10.29 -3.85 9.13
C GLU A 189 9.24 -2.87 9.71
N GLU A 190 7.95 -3.00 9.32
CA GLU A 190 6.87 -2.22 9.93
C GLU A 190 6.71 -2.56 11.42
N ARG A 191 6.77 -3.85 11.79
CA ARG A 191 6.73 -4.28 13.18
C ARG A 191 7.88 -3.67 13.98
N GLU A 192 9.11 -3.76 13.48
CA GLU A 192 10.29 -3.24 14.15
C GLU A 192 10.25 -1.72 14.30
N MET A 193 9.76 -1.03 13.27
CA MET A 193 9.55 0.42 13.32
C MET A 193 8.52 0.80 14.39
N TRP A 194 7.38 0.13 14.42
CA TRP A 194 6.35 0.38 15.44
C TRP A 194 6.85 0.10 16.86
N MET A 195 7.65 -0.94 17.04
CA MET A 195 8.28 -1.24 18.33
C MET A 195 9.27 -0.14 18.72
N TYR A 196 10.09 0.34 17.78
CA TYR A 196 11.02 1.43 18.03
C TYR A 196 10.31 2.74 18.36
N MET A 197 9.29 3.11 17.57
CA MET A 197 8.46 4.28 17.80
C MET A 197 7.84 4.26 19.20
N LYS A 198 7.28 3.11 19.58
CA LYS A 198 6.68 2.93 20.91
C LYS A 198 7.73 3.05 22.01
N ASN A 199 8.87 2.38 21.89
CA ASN A 199 9.91 2.36 22.94
C ASN A 199 10.58 3.72 23.17
N ASN A 200 10.54 4.60 22.16
CA ASN A 200 11.08 5.97 22.24
C ASN A 200 9.97 7.02 22.36
N ASP A 201 8.71 6.60 22.60
CA ASP A 201 7.53 7.46 22.68
C ASP A 201 7.29 8.42 21.49
N LEU A 202 7.75 8.01 20.31
CA LEU A 202 7.55 8.73 19.06
C LEU A 202 6.17 8.42 18.49
N ARG A 203 5.33 9.45 18.37
CA ARG A 203 3.97 9.33 17.82
C ARG A 203 3.90 9.77 16.36
N ASP A 204 4.79 10.65 15.92
CA ASP A 204 4.84 11.16 14.55
C ASP A 204 5.96 10.49 13.76
N MET A 205 5.66 10.09 12.53
CA MET A 205 6.63 9.55 11.59
C MET A 205 7.75 10.54 11.25
N GLN A 206 7.46 11.84 11.29
CA GLN A 206 8.50 12.85 11.09
C GLN A 206 9.56 12.80 12.19
N GLN A 207 9.14 12.68 13.45
CA GLN A 207 10.07 12.66 14.59
C GLN A 207 11.01 11.46 14.54
N VAL A 208 10.50 10.30 14.08
CA VAL A 208 11.31 9.10 13.87
C VAL A 208 12.36 9.31 12.79
N TYR A 209 11.96 9.94 11.68
CA TYR A 209 12.86 10.22 10.58
C TYR A 209 13.94 11.23 10.96
N ASP A 210 13.58 12.29 11.66
CA ASP A 210 14.52 13.31 12.13
C ASP A 210 15.50 12.72 13.16
N MET A 211 15.02 11.86 14.07
CA MET A 211 15.86 11.12 15.02
C MET A 211 16.84 10.19 14.28
N TRP A 212 16.36 9.46 13.27
CA TRP A 212 17.20 8.59 12.45
C TRP A 212 18.27 9.37 11.68
N LEU A 213 17.92 10.54 11.11
CA LEU A 213 18.89 11.45 10.48
C LEU A 213 19.94 11.93 11.49
N ALA A 214 19.54 12.29 12.71
CA ALA A 214 20.47 12.72 13.76
C ALA A 214 21.44 11.60 14.16
N LEU A 215 20.95 10.37 14.31
CA LEU A 215 21.77 9.20 14.65
C LEU A 215 22.75 8.84 13.53
N THR A 216 22.28 8.86 12.28
CA THR A 216 23.13 8.56 11.11
C THR A 216 24.18 9.65 10.85
N ALA A 217 23.87 10.92 11.15
CA ALA A 217 24.83 12.02 11.09
C ALA A 217 25.92 11.91 12.17
N GLN A 218 25.56 11.53 13.41
CA GLN A 218 26.50 11.34 14.52
C GLN A 218 27.41 10.11 14.35
N SER A 219 27.01 9.17 13.49
CA SER A 219 27.80 7.97 13.18
C SER A 219 28.96 8.24 12.20
N ARG A 220 29.07 9.45 11.64
CA ARG A 220 30.24 9.87 10.83
C ARG A 220 31.30 10.48 11.76
N PRO A 221 32.53 9.95 11.82
CA PRO A 221 33.61 10.56 12.61
C PRO A 221 33.88 11.98 12.11
N ALA A 222 33.94 12.93 13.04
CA ALA A 222 34.34 14.31 12.79
C ALA A 222 35.87 14.37 12.68
N ASP A 223 36.40 14.30 11.45
CA ASP A 223 37.68 14.89 11.13
C ASP A 223 37.46 16.01 10.10
N GLY A 224 37.96 17.19 10.44
CA GLY A 224 37.79 18.40 9.67
C GLY A 224 38.50 18.32 8.34
N ALA A 225 37.72 18.28 7.26
CA ALA A 225 38.13 18.72 5.94
C ALA A 225 36.93 19.35 5.24
N THR A 226 37.18 20.51 4.67
CA THR A 226 36.26 21.34 3.88
C THR A 226 35.37 20.53 2.94
N PHE A 227 34.10 20.93 2.92
CA PHE A 227 33.02 20.42 2.08
C PHE A 227 33.47 20.01 0.67
N SER A 228 33.53 18.70 0.45
CA SER A 228 33.33 18.09 -0.86
C SER A 228 32.55 16.79 -0.61
N GLN A 229 31.45 16.62 -1.34
CA GLN A 229 30.62 15.42 -1.28
C GLN A 229 31.51 14.18 -1.51
N PRO A 230 31.36 13.10 -0.72
CA PRO A 230 31.99 11.85 -1.09
C PRO A 230 31.20 11.26 -2.27
N SER A 231 31.70 11.54 -3.48
CA SER A 231 31.62 10.63 -4.61
C SER A 231 32.22 9.30 -4.17
N SER A 232 31.39 8.39 -3.69
CA SER A 232 31.77 6.98 -3.66
C SER A 232 31.37 6.40 -5.01
N GLU A 233 32.32 6.48 -5.93
CA GLU A 233 32.45 5.53 -7.02
C GLU A 233 32.58 4.13 -6.40
N GLU A 234 31.47 3.52 -6.01
CA GLU A 234 31.40 2.07 -6.08
C GLU A 234 31.53 1.75 -7.56
N LYS A 235 32.68 1.18 -7.94
CA LYS A 235 32.96 0.64 -9.27
C LYS A 235 31.80 -0.29 -9.63
N PHE A 236 30.78 0.28 -10.26
CA PHE A 236 29.72 -0.46 -10.89
C PHE A 236 30.42 -1.26 -11.97
N ILE A 237 30.30 -2.58 -11.89
CA ILE A 237 30.63 -3.43 -13.01
C ILE A 237 29.67 -2.97 -14.11
N ALA A 238 30.18 -2.14 -15.03
CA ALA A 238 29.43 -1.64 -16.16
C ALA A 238 29.03 -2.85 -16.99
N MET A 239 27.77 -3.26 -16.83
CA MET A 239 27.21 -4.27 -17.70
C MET A 239 26.84 -3.56 -19.00
N PRO A 240 26.91 -4.22 -20.18
CA PRO A 240 26.56 -3.62 -21.47
C PRO A 240 25.13 -3.04 -21.57
N THR A 241 24.34 -3.14 -20.51
CA THR A 241 22.97 -2.66 -20.37
C THR A 241 22.84 -1.29 -19.70
N ASP A 242 23.91 -0.73 -19.12
CA ASP A 242 23.86 0.56 -18.43
C ASP A 242 23.93 1.77 -19.39
N CYS A 243 24.14 1.54 -20.69
CA CYS A 243 23.93 2.50 -21.77
C CYS A 243 22.67 2.14 -22.57
N ALA A 244 21.50 2.23 -21.96
CA ALA A 244 20.22 2.22 -22.70
C ALA A 244 19.17 3.07 -21.98
N GLU A 245 19.39 4.39 -21.97
CA GLU A 245 18.39 5.42 -21.60
C GLU A 245 17.19 5.49 -22.59
N SER A 246 16.82 4.39 -23.25
CA SER A 246 15.81 4.40 -24.32
C SER A 246 14.94 3.13 -24.31
N GLY A 247 14.64 2.62 -23.12
CA GLY A 247 13.58 1.61 -22.98
C GLY A 247 12.21 2.27 -23.15
N LEU A 248 11.56 2.06 -24.29
CA LEU A 248 10.22 2.58 -24.56
C LEU A 248 9.23 1.87 -23.63
N HIS A 249 8.68 2.60 -22.66
CA HIS A 249 7.84 2.08 -21.60
C HIS A 249 6.38 2.55 -21.74
N CYS A 250 5.45 1.60 -21.74
CA CYS A 250 4.02 1.88 -21.79
C CYS A 250 3.46 1.88 -20.36
N ARG A 251 3.03 3.06 -19.91
CA ARG A 251 2.40 3.23 -18.59
C ARG A 251 1.06 2.50 -18.47
N LEU A 252 0.31 2.37 -19.56
CA LEU A 252 -1.02 1.75 -19.58
C LEU A 252 -0.97 0.21 -19.56
N CYS A 253 0.07 -0.37 -20.15
CA CYS A 253 0.23 -1.81 -20.22
C CYS A 253 1.32 -2.36 -19.29
N GLY A 254 2.12 -1.50 -18.66
CA GLY A 254 3.25 -1.88 -17.81
C GLY A 254 4.40 -2.57 -18.57
N LYS A 255 4.39 -2.54 -19.91
CA LYS A 255 5.39 -3.21 -20.74
C LYS A 255 6.57 -2.27 -21.00
N ASN A 256 7.78 -2.80 -20.84
CA ASN A 256 9.01 -2.18 -21.32
C ASN A 256 9.40 -2.87 -22.64
N SER A 257 9.68 -2.07 -23.66
CA SER A 257 10.19 -2.53 -24.95
C SER A 257 11.62 -2.04 -25.09
N ASN A 258 12.54 -2.95 -25.40
CA ASN A 258 13.96 -2.64 -25.55
C ASN A 258 14.35 -2.35 -27.02
N SER A 259 13.38 -2.35 -27.94
CA SER A 259 13.54 -2.04 -29.36
C SER A 259 12.39 -1.15 -29.85
N ALA A 260 12.72 -0.17 -30.70
CA ALA A 260 11.73 0.66 -31.39
C ALA A 260 10.72 -0.18 -32.19
N ARG A 261 11.16 -1.31 -32.77
CA ARG A 261 10.29 -2.23 -33.52
C ARG A 261 9.32 -2.99 -32.62
N GLN A 262 9.77 -3.40 -31.43
CA GLN A 262 8.92 -4.06 -30.44
C GLN A 262 7.94 -3.08 -29.79
N TRP A 263 8.37 -1.84 -29.59
CA TRP A 263 7.50 -0.76 -29.14
C TRP A 263 6.41 -0.47 -30.16
N GLN A 264 6.76 -0.39 -31.45
CA GLN A 264 5.79 -0.20 -32.52
C GLN A 264 4.74 -1.32 -32.54
N GLN A 265 5.16 -2.58 -32.41
CA GLN A 265 4.24 -3.71 -32.31
C GLN A 265 3.38 -3.68 -31.03
N HIS A 266 3.89 -3.09 -29.95
CA HIS A 266 3.14 -2.95 -28.72
C HIS A 266 2.06 -1.87 -28.82
N ILE A 267 2.40 -0.67 -29.33
CA ILE A 267 1.46 0.45 -29.47
C ILE A 267 0.44 0.24 -30.58
N SER A 268 0.80 -0.52 -31.63
CA SER A 268 -0.12 -0.86 -32.71
C SER A 268 -1.14 -1.94 -32.34
N SER A 269 -0.89 -2.69 -31.24
CA SER A 269 -1.74 -3.78 -30.78
C SER A 269 -3.13 -3.31 -30.36
N GLU A 270 -4.18 -4.01 -30.82
CA GLU A 270 -5.58 -3.77 -30.45
C GLU A 270 -5.77 -3.75 -28.91
N LYS A 271 -5.06 -4.61 -28.17
CA LYS A 271 -5.11 -4.65 -26.70
C LYS A 271 -4.55 -3.39 -26.02
N HIS A 272 -3.58 -2.72 -26.65
CA HIS A 272 -3.07 -1.44 -26.14
C HIS A 272 -4.02 -0.30 -26.51
N LYS A 273 -4.52 -0.28 -27.75
CA LYS A 273 -5.53 0.69 -28.21
C LYS A 273 -6.80 0.64 -27.36
N ASP A 274 -7.32 -0.56 -27.08
CA ASP A 274 -8.44 -0.76 -26.18
C ASP A 274 -8.16 -0.19 -24.79
N ARG A 275 -6.95 -0.36 -24.25
CA ARG A 275 -6.58 0.19 -22.94
C ARG A 275 -6.37 1.71 -22.94
N VAL A 276 -5.94 2.30 -24.05
CA VAL A 276 -5.86 3.76 -24.21
C VAL A 276 -7.27 4.38 -24.16
N PHE A 277 -8.25 3.71 -24.79
CA PHE A 277 -9.61 4.20 -24.87
C PHE A 277 -10.53 3.69 -23.73
N SER A 278 -10.15 2.62 -23.03
CA SER A 278 -10.84 2.13 -21.84
C SER A 278 -10.66 3.13 -20.70
N CYS A 279 -11.76 3.70 -20.22
CA CYS A 279 -11.80 4.69 -19.15
C CYS A 279 -11.47 4.12 -17.76
N GLU A 280 -10.62 3.10 -17.66
CA GLU A 280 -10.22 2.52 -16.38
C GLU A 280 -9.18 3.42 -15.69
N GLY A 281 -9.64 4.50 -15.04
CA GLY A 281 -8.84 5.14 -14.00
C GLY A 281 -8.92 6.65 -13.81
N GLU A 282 -9.54 7.44 -14.70
CA GLU A 282 -9.53 8.91 -14.55
C GLU A 282 -10.91 9.56 -14.39
N ASP A 283 -12.02 8.99 -14.87
CA ASP A 283 -13.34 9.63 -14.70
C ASP A 283 -14.47 8.60 -14.54
N GLU A 284 -14.86 8.34 -13.29
CA GLU A 284 -16.09 7.64 -12.90
C GLU A 284 -17.39 8.43 -13.26
N ALA A 285 -17.29 9.52 -14.02
CA ALA A 285 -18.38 10.49 -14.18
C ALA A 285 -19.12 10.45 -15.54
N LEU A 286 -18.61 9.76 -16.57
CA LEU A 286 -19.32 9.63 -17.86
C LEU A 286 -19.81 8.19 -18.07
N THR A 287 -20.93 7.86 -17.43
CA THR A 287 -21.70 6.65 -17.75
C THR A 287 -22.48 6.87 -19.05
N TRP A 288 -21.89 6.46 -20.18
CA TRP A 288 -22.57 6.44 -21.49
C TRP A 288 -23.82 5.56 -21.42
N SER A 289 -24.98 6.13 -21.75
CA SER A 289 -26.29 5.47 -21.59
C SER A 289 -26.80 4.83 -22.87
N TYR A 290 -26.23 5.19 -24.03
CA TYR A 290 -26.61 4.69 -25.35
C TYR A 290 -25.57 3.73 -25.93
N ARG A 291 -25.91 3.12 -27.08
CA ARG A 291 -25.07 2.11 -27.75
C ARG A 291 -23.73 2.69 -28.17
N PHE A 292 -22.78 1.80 -28.46
CA PHE A 292 -21.49 2.20 -29.02
C PHE A 292 -21.69 2.85 -30.40
N PRO A 293 -21.00 3.98 -30.71
CA PRO A 293 -21.17 4.66 -31.98
C PRO A 293 -20.90 3.78 -33.19
N GLY A 294 -21.82 3.82 -34.15
CA GLY A 294 -21.66 3.20 -35.46
C GLY A 294 -20.72 3.98 -36.38
N THR A 295 -20.62 3.57 -37.64
CA THR A 295 -19.75 4.24 -38.62
C THR A 295 -20.31 5.57 -39.13
N ARG A 296 -21.60 5.85 -38.93
CA ARG A 296 -22.26 7.06 -39.47
C ARG A 296 -22.94 7.88 -38.36
N PHE A 297 -22.54 9.14 -38.23
CA PHE A 297 -23.10 10.10 -37.27
C PHE A 297 -24.36 10.80 -37.80
N GLU A 298 -25.31 10.00 -38.27
CA GLU A 298 -26.60 10.46 -38.80
C GLU A 298 -27.74 9.69 -38.15
N ILE A 299 -28.94 10.26 -38.13
CA ILE A 299 -30.13 9.58 -37.61
C ILE A 299 -30.59 8.54 -38.63
N CYS A 300 -30.88 7.32 -38.16
CA CYS A 300 -31.39 6.26 -39.00
C CYS A 300 -32.74 6.69 -39.60
N PRO A 301 -32.88 6.72 -40.95
CA PRO A 301 -34.15 7.10 -41.57
C PRO A 301 -35.28 6.10 -41.27
N LYS A 302 -34.95 4.90 -40.78
CA LYS A 302 -35.90 3.86 -40.34
C LYS A 302 -35.98 3.73 -38.81
N ALA A 303 -35.42 4.68 -38.05
CA ALA A 303 -35.47 4.65 -36.58
C ALA A 303 -36.90 4.58 -36.05
N GLU A 304 -37.81 5.38 -36.61
CA GLU A 304 -39.21 5.46 -36.16
C GLU A 304 -40.05 4.24 -36.58
N ALA A 305 -39.64 3.54 -37.65
CA ALA A 305 -40.36 2.38 -38.19
C ALA A 305 -39.87 1.03 -37.62
N GLY A 306 -38.92 1.06 -36.67
CA GLY A 306 -38.26 -0.14 -36.16
C GLY A 306 -37.15 -0.61 -37.10
N CYS A 307 -35.91 -0.18 -36.82
CA CYS A 307 -34.75 -0.54 -37.62
C CYS A 307 -34.50 -2.07 -37.60
N PRO A 308 -34.42 -2.74 -38.76
CA PRO A 308 -34.17 -4.18 -38.85
C PRO A 308 -32.78 -4.57 -38.33
N ASP A 309 -31.82 -3.63 -38.38
CA ASP A 309 -30.44 -3.85 -37.95
C ASP A 309 -30.24 -3.65 -36.44
N GLY A 310 -31.27 -3.20 -35.71
CA GLY A 310 -31.34 -3.17 -34.26
C GLY A 310 -30.06 -2.65 -33.59
N ALA A 311 -29.42 -3.49 -32.76
CA ALA A 311 -28.22 -3.12 -32.02
C ALA A 311 -26.96 -2.94 -32.89
N SER A 312 -26.95 -3.47 -34.11
CA SER A 312 -25.84 -3.39 -35.08
C SER A 312 -26.03 -2.30 -36.14
N CYS A 313 -27.07 -1.46 -36.05
CA CYS A 313 -27.27 -0.38 -37.00
C CYS A 313 -26.14 0.66 -36.91
N ASP A 314 -25.59 1.02 -38.08
CA ASP A 314 -24.53 2.02 -38.25
C ASP A 314 -24.98 3.47 -37.97
N TYR A 315 -26.29 3.70 -37.86
CA TYR A 315 -26.91 5.02 -37.66
C TYR A 315 -27.50 5.16 -36.24
N ALA A 316 -27.60 6.39 -35.75
CA ALA A 316 -28.22 6.68 -34.46
C ALA A 316 -29.75 6.53 -34.54
N HIS A 317 -30.37 5.87 -33.58
CA HIS A 317 -31.83 5.66 -33.53
C HIS A 317 -32.58 6.79 -32.82
N SER A 318 -31.88 7.71 -32.15
CA SER A 318 -32.49 8.89 -31.57
C SER A 318 -31.58 10.11 -31.67
N ARG A 319 -32.18 11.30 -31.53
CA ARG A 319 -31.42 12.56 -31.48
C ARG A 319 -30.51 12.62 -30.25
N ASP A 320 -30.93 12.01 -29.14
CA ASP A 320 -30.15 11.89 -27.90
C ASP A 320 -28.98 10.93 -28.05
N GLU A 321 -29.21 9.76 -28.68
CA GLU A 321 -28.14 8.81 -29.01
C GLU A 321 -27.10 9.45 -29.94
N LEU A 322 -27.52 10.22 -30.95
CA LEU A 322 -26.60 10.92 -31.83
C LEU A 322 -25.74 11.95 -31.06
N ARG A 323 -26.33 12.70 -30.13
CA ARG A 323 -25.58 13.64 -29.29
C ARG A 323 -24.55 12.93 -28.43
N GLU A 324 -24.95 11.84 -27.76
CA GLU A 324 -24.03 11.06 -26.94
C GLU A 324 -22.90 10.45 -27.78
N TRP A 325 -23.20 9.99 -29.01
CA TRP A 325 -22.18 9.50 -29.93
C TRP A 325 -21.17 10.59 -30.31
N ILE A 326 -21.63 11.81 -30.58
CA ILE A 326 -20.77 12.96 -30.89
C ILE A 326 -19.90 13.35 -29.69
N GLU A 327 -20.47 13.40 -28.49
CA GLU A 327 -19.72 13.70 -27.26
C GLU A 327 -18.67 12.63 -26.97
N ARG A 328 -19.04 11.35 -27.12
CA ARG A 328 -18.12 10.22 -27.00
C ARG A 328 -17.02 10.27 -28.05
N ARG A 329 -17.32 10.64 -29.30
CA ARG A 329 -16.31 10.87 -30.36
C ARG A 329 -15.35 11.97 -29.98
N ASN A 330 -15.85 13.12 -29.52
CA ASN A 330 -15.01 14.25 -29.11
C ASN A 330 -14.09 13.89 -27.95
N PHE A 331 -14.62 13.19 -26.95
CA PHE A 331 -13.86 12.69 -25.81
C PHE A 331 -12.74 11.72 -26.23
N LEU A 332 -13.06 10.76 -27.11
CA LEU A 332 -12.09 9.81 -27.63
C LEU A 332 -11.03 10.49 -28.53
N ARG A 333 -11.40 11.52 -29.30
CA ARG A 333 -10.45 12.37 -30.05
C ARG A 333 -9.50 13.14 -29.14
N GLN A 334 -10.01 13.71 -28.03
CA GLN A 334 -9.17 14.39 -27.04
C GLN A 334 -8.20 13.41 -26.36
N LYS A 335 -8.65 12.19 -26.04
CA LYS A 335 -7.78 11.12 -25.55
C LYS A 335 -6.74 10.69 -26.57
N LEU A 336 -7.10 10.58 -27.84
CA LEU A 336 -6.16 10.28 -28.91
C LEU A 336 -5.08 11.38 -29.03
N ALA A 337 -5.47 12.65 -28.93
CA ALA A 337 -4.53 13.77 -28.95
C ALA A 337 -3.56 13.72 -27.76
N LYS A 338 -4.06 13.49 -26.54
CA LYS A 338 -3.24 13.30 -25.33
C LYS A 338 -2.31 12.08 -25.46
N ALA A 339 -2.80 10.98 -26.01
CA ALA A 339 -1.99 9.78 -26.23
C ALA A 339 -0.89 9.97 -27.29
N ARG A 340 -1.13 10.81 -28.31
CA ARG A 340 -0.11 11.24 -29.28
C ARG A 340 0.94 12.15 -28.63
N GLU A 341 0.52 13.09 -27.79
CA GLU A 341 1.43 13.96 -27.02
C GLU A 341 2.31 13.15 -26.06
N ASP A 342 1.74 12.12 -25.42
CA ASP A 342 2.47 11.20 -24.55
C ASP A 342 3.31 10.15 -25.31
N MET A 343 3.38 10.21 -26.65
CA MET A 343 4.07 9.25 -27.52
C MET A 343 3.63 7.79 -27.32
N LEU A 344 2.38 7.59 -26.88
CA LEU A 344 1.75 6.27 -26.67
C LEU A 344 1.04 5.75 -27.93
N ILE A 345 0.87 6.62 -28.93
CA ILE A 345 0.35 6.35 -30.28
C ILE A 345 1.19 7.17 -31.25
N MET A 346 1.64 6.59 -32.37
CA MET A 346 2.45 7.34 -33.35
C MET A 346 1.60 8.39 -34.08
N PRO A 347 2.21 9.52 -34.49
CA PRO A 347 1.56 10.52 -35.33
C PRO A 347 0.98 9.95 -36.64
N ASP A 348 1.67 8.95 -37.21
CA ASP A 348 1.35 8.35 -38.51
C ASP A 348 0.53 7.04 -38.42
N GLU A 349 0.08 6.62 -37.22
CA GLU A 349 -0.86 5.49 -37.11
C GLU A 349 -2.29 5.96 -37.42
N PHE A 350 -2.87 5.38 -38.48
CA PHE A 350 -4.25 5.62 -38.93
C PHE A 350 -5.15 4.39 -38.80
N ASP A 351 -4.62 3.25 -38.32
CA ASP A 351 -5.41 2.04 -38.14
C ASP A 351 -5.73 1.82 -36.66
N PHE A 352 -6.91 2.27 -36.23
CA PHE A 352 -7.45 2.09 -34.89
C PHE A 352 -8.51 0.97 -34.81
N GLY A 353 -8.63 0.13 -35.85
CA GLY A 353 -9.63 -0.94 -35.90
C GLY A 353 -11.05 -0.44 -35.61
N LYS A 354 -11.64 -0.89 -34.49
CA LYS A 354 -13.00 -0.50 -34.06
C LYS A 354 -13.15 0.99 -33.75
N PHE A 355 -12.06 1.73 -33.56
CA PHE A 355 -12.07 3.19 -33.32
C PHE A 355 -11.74 4.01 -34.58
N ASN A 356 -11.71 3.40 -35.77
CA ASN A 356 -11.46 4.12 -37.02
C ASN A 356 -12.49 5.22 -37.33
N PHE A 357 -13.70 5.13 -36.77
CA PHE A 357 -14.71 6.19 -36.84
C PHE A 357 -14.25 7.51 -36.20
N LEU A 358 -13.20 7.50 -35.36
CA LEU A 358 -12.60 8.71 -34.79
C LEU A 358 -11.83 9.54 -35.83
N LEU A 359 -11.36 8.91 -36.90
CA LEU A 359 -10.56 9.53 -37.96
C LEU A 359 -11.39 9.97 -39.17
N GLN A 360 -12.64 9.52 -39.27
CA GLN A 360 -13.57 9.97 -40.31
C GLN A 360 -14.22 11.28 -39.85
N ASP A 361 -14.23 12.28 -40.73
CA ASP A 361 -14.86 13.59 -40.46
C ASP A 361 -16.38 13.50 -40.45
#